data_AF-A0A3A8IRA5-F1
#
_entry.id   AF-A0A3A8IRA5-F1
#
_cell.length_a   1.000
_cell.length_b   1.000
_cell.length_c   1.000
_cell.angle_alpha   90.00
_cell.angle_beta   90.00
_cell.angle_gamma   90.00
#
_symmetry.space_group_name_H-M   'P 1'
#
loop_
_entity.id
_entity.type
_entity.pdbx_description
1 polymer ?
#
loop_
_entity_poly.entity_id
_entity_poly.type
_entity_poly.pdbx_seq_one_letter_code
_entity_poly.pdbx_strand_id
1 'polypeptide(L)'
;MQLPPSLQHEHEPARAFFQSLRERVAVDVVCEPRHRTWFTDEARQALDDARIRYVRAVPPSVGAALPNALSLMHLDARRPE
;
A
#
# COMPACT_ATOMS: atom_id res chain seq x y z
N MET A 1 7.13 -4.47 4.37
CA MET A 1 7.97 -4.24 3.19
C MET A 1 7.63 -2.87 2.62
N GLN A 2 8.62 -2.11 2.19
CA GLN A 2 8.41 -0.81 1.54
C GLN A 2 8.74 -0.92 0.04
N LEU A 3 7.96 -0.28 -0.82
CA LEU A 3 8.27 -0.11 -2.24
C LEU A 3 8.80 1.31 -2.48
N PRO A 4 9.95 1.49 -3.15
CA PRO A 4 10.59 2.80 -3.27
C PRO A 4 9.83 3.72 -4.23
N PRO A 5 10.06 5.05 -4.18
CA PRO A 5 9.38 6.01 -5.05
C PRO A 5 9.67 5.85 -6.54
N SER A 6 10.78 5.24 -6.92
CA SER A 6 11.11 4.97 -8.32
C SER A 6 10.37 3.76 -8.91
N LEU A 7 9.74 2.93 -8.07
CA LEU A 7 9.08 1.71 -8.52
C LEU A 7 7.62 2.00 -8.88
N GLN A 8 7.34 2.13 -10.17
CA GLN A 8 5.97 2.21 -10.67
C GLN A 8 5.28 0.85 -10.56
N HIS A 9 3.97 0.85 -10.35
CA HIS A 9 3.16 -0.36 -10.46
C HIS A 9 3.10 -0.83 -11.92
N GLU A 10 3.41 -2.11 -12.13
CA GLU A 10 3.20 -2.87 -13.35
C GLU A 10 2.54 -4.19 -12.97
N HIS A 11 1.43 -4.54 -13.62
CA HIS A 11 0.56 -5.66 -13.21
C HIS A 11 1.29 -7.00 -13.06
N GLU A 12 1.89 -7.50 -14.16
CA GLU A 12 2.54 -8.81 -14.15
C GLU A 12 3.76 -8.88 -13.21
N PRO A 13 4.69 -7.90 -13.21
CA PRO A 13 5.78 -7.89 -12.23
C PRO A 13 5.31 -7.87 -10.78
N ALA A 14 4.30 -7.07 -10.45
CA ALA A 14 3.76 -6.98 -9.10
C ALA A 14 3.15 -8.32 -8.65
N ARG A 15 2.31 -8.91 -9.51
CA ARG A 15 1.67 -10.20 -9.25
C ARG A 15 2.69 -11.32 -9.02
N ALA A 16 3.66 -11.46 -9.93
CA ALA A 16 4.70 -12.49 -9.83
C ALA A 16 5.57 -12.32 -8.57
N PHE A 17 5.90 -11.08 -8.23
CA PHE A 17 6.66 -10.76 -7.03
C PHE A 17 5.88 -11.14 -5.76
N PHE A 18 4.62 -10.74 -5.63
CA PHE A 18 3.83 -11.01 -4.43
C PHE A 18 3.51 -12.49 -4.26
N GLN A 19 3.26 -13.23 -5.35
CA GLN A 19 3.12 -14.67 -5.30
C GLN A 19 4.40 -15.32 -4.76
N SER A 20 5.56 -14.98 -5.33
CA SER A 20 6.85 -15.49 -4.88
C SER A 20 7.12 -15.15 -3.41
N LEU A 21 6.75 -13.94 -3.00
CA LEU A 21 6.86 -13.49 -1.62
C LEU A 21 5.97 -14.30 -0.67
N ARG A 22 4.79 -14.75 -1.08
CA ARG A 22 3.88 -15.58 -0.25
C ARG A 22 4.29 -17.03 -0.16
N GLU A 23 4.90 -17.58 -1.19
CA GLU A 23 5.48 -18.93 -1.12
C GLU A 23 6.59 -19.06 -0.06
N ARG A 24 7.26 -17.94 0.27
CA ARG A 24 8.47 -17.93 1.12
C ARG A 24 8.26 -17.36 2.51
N VAL A 25 7.17 -16.63 2.73
CA VAL A 25 6.95 -15.87 3.97
C VAL A 25 5.52 -16.08 4.43
N ALA A 26 5.37 -16.89 5.48
CA ALA A 26 4.07 -17.27 6.04
C ALA A 26 3.50 -16.29 7.08
N VAL A 27 4.24 -15.23 7.42
CA VAL A 27 3.79 -14.20 8.37
C VAL A 27 3.04 -13.07 7.67
N ASP A 28 2.22 -12.36 8.45
CA ASP A 28 1.56 -11.13 8.04
C ASP A 28 2.55 -10.13 7.45
N VAL A 29 2.25 -9.62 6.26
CA VAL A 29 3.03 -8.58 5.60
C VAL A 29 2.18 -7.35 5.37
N VAL A 30 2.76 -6.21 5.73
CA VAL A 30 2.27 -4.89 5.35
C VAL A 30 3.19 -4.33 4.27
N CYS A 31 2.60 -3.87 3.16
CA CYS A 31 3.27 -3.14 2.10
C CYS A 31 3.14 -1.62 2.32
N GLU A 32 4.22 -0.87 2.12
CA GLU A 32 4.21 0.59 2.15
C GLU A 32 4.65 1.11 0.77
N PRO A 33 3.69 1.35 -0.14
CA PRO A 33 4.01 1.86 -1.47
C PRO A 33 4.41 3.34 -1.42
N ARG A 34 5.49 3.69 -2.11
CA ARG A 34 5.92 5.09 -2.26
C ARG A 34 5.85 5.61 -3.69
N HIS A 35 5.11 4.99 -4.60
CA HIS A 35 4.82 5.62 -5.90
C HIS A 35 3.31 5.69 -6.14
N ARG A 36 2.84 6.79 -6.75
CA ARG A 36 1.40 7.08 -6.89
C ARG A 36 0.63 6.01 -7.69
N THR A 37 1.29 5.33 -8.62
CA THR A 37 0.67 4.28 -9.45
C THR A 37 0.29 3.02 -8.67
N TRP A 38 0.72 2.88 -7.41
CA TRP A 38 0.27 1.82 -6.50
C TRP A 38 -1.06 2.12 -5.80
N PHE A 39 -1.63 3.31 -5.98
CA PHE A 39 -2.92 3.70 -5.40
C PHE A 39 -4.04 3.62 -6.44
N THR A 40 -4.14 2.49 -7.11
CA THR A 40 -5.21 2.11 -8.06
C THR A 40 -5.92 0.84 -7.58
N ASP A 41 -7.11 0.56 -8.11
CA ASP A 41 -7.86 -0.66 -7.75
C ASP A 41 -7.14 -1.93 -8.22
N GLU A 42 -6.46 -1.87 -9.37
CA GLU A 42 -5.66 -2.98 -9.90
C GLU A 42 -4.49 -3.34 -8.96
N ALA A 43 -3.74 -2.33 -8.49
CA ALA A 43 -2.64 -2.54 -7.55
C ALA A 43 -3.14 -3.06 -6.20
N ARG A 44 -4.32 -2.62 -5.76
CA ARG A 44 -4.99 -3.14 -4.57
C ARG A 44 -5.34 -4.61 -4.73
N GLN A 45 -5.93 -5.01 -5.86
CA GLN A 45 -6.30 -6.40 -6.11
C GLN A 45 -5.08 -7.33 -6.03
N ALA A 46 -3.96 -6.94 -6.63
CA ALA A 46 -2.72 -7.73 -6.57
C ALA A 46 -2.20 -7.92 -5.13
N LEU A 47 -2.34 -6.91 -4.27
CA LEU A 47 -1.99 -6.99 -2.85
C LEU A 47 -2.97 -7.88 -2.07
N ASP A 48 -4.27 -7.73 -2.33
CA ASP A 48 -5.34 -8.49 -1.67
C ASP A 48 -5.29 -9.99 -2.02
N ASP A 49 -5.05 -10.33 -3.29
CA ASP A 49 -4.84 -11.71 -3.76
C ASP A 49 -3.67 -12.38 -3.04
N ALA A 50 -2.64 -11.60 -2.70
CA ALA A 50 -1.49 -12.04 -1.93
C ALA A 50 -1.68 -11.93 -0.41
N ARG A 51 -2.85 -11.49 0.08
CA ARG A 51 -3.14 -11.23 1.51
C ARG A 51 -2.15 -10.25 2.15
N ILE A 52 -1.72 -9.24 1.41
CA ILE A 52 -0.80 -8.20 1.86
C ILE A 52 -1.60 -6.94 2.15
N ARG A 53 -1.66 -6.52 3.42
CA ARG A 53 -2.25 -5.21 3.78
C ARG A 53 -1.33 -4.10 3.30
N TYR A 54 -1.85 -2.89 3.10
CA TYR A 54 -0.99 -1.74 2.80
C TYR A 54 -1.23 -0.55 3.73
N VAL A 55 -0.19 0.26 3.90
CA VAL A 55 -0.23 1.53 4.60
C VAL A 55 0.14 2.65 3.64
N ARG A 56 -0.41 3.85 3.87
CA ARG A 56 -0.01 5.06 3.16
C ARG A 56 1.13 5.72 3.93
N ALA A 57 2.28 5.88 3.29
CA ALA A 57 3.41 6.59 3.86
C ALA A 57 3.08 8.08 4.11
N VAL A 58 3.54 8.63 5.23
CA VAL A 58 3.51 10.08 5.55
C VAL A 58 4.96 10.51 5.88
N PRO A 59 5.52 11.56 5.24
CA PRO A 59 4.95 12.36 4.15
C PRO A 59 4.80 11.53 2.88
N PRO A 60 3.84 11.85 2.01
CA PRO A 60 3.65 11.10 0.79
C PRO A 60 4.85 11.32 -0.10
N SER A 61 5.04 10.33 -0.95
CA SER A 61 5.98 10.34 -2.05
C SER A 61 5.97 11.65 -2.81
N VAL A 62 7.14 12.13 -3.21
CA VAL A 62 7.27 13.25 -4.16
C VAL A 62 6.35 12.97 -5.36
N GLY A 63 5.28 13.77 -5.50
CA GLY A 63 4.27 13.63 -6.56
C GLY A 63 2.93 12.98 -6.18
N ALA A 64 2.74 12.50 -4.94
CA ALA A 64 1.43 12.16 -4.40
C ALA A 64 0.89 13.37 -3.60
N ALA A 65 -0.19 14.00 -4.09
CA ALA A 65 -0.82 15.10 -3.38
C ALA A 65 -1.28 14.62 -1.99
N LEU A 66 -0.79 15.26 -0.94
CA LEU A 66 -1.43 15.17 0.38
C LEU A 66 -2.84 15.72 0.25
N PRO A 67 -3.90 14.99 0.66
CA PRO A 67 -5.09 15.66 1.13
C PRO A 67 -4.66 16.56 2.29
N ASN A 68 -4.99 17.83 2.19
CA ASN A 68 -4.91 18.85 3.24
C ASN A 68 -4.94 18.26 4.67
N ALA A 69 -3.89 18.55 5.45
CA ALA A 69 -3.60 17.99 6.77
C ALA A 69 -4.66 18.25 7.85
N LEU A 70 -5.72 19.02 7.55
CA LEU A 70 -6.83 19.29 8.46
C LEU A 70 -7.90 18.18 8.48
N SER A 71 -7.92 17.28 7.49
CA SER A 71 -8.88 16.15 7.48
C SER A 71 -8.42 14.91 8.29
N LEU A 72 -7.17 14.86 8.75
CA LEU A 72 -6.64 13.72 9.51
C LEU A 72 -6.97 13.75 11.02
N MET A 73 -7.58 14.83 11.53
CA MET A 73 -7.95 14.92 12.96
C MET A 73 -9.35 14.35 13.30
N HIS A 74 -10.09 13.77 12.35
CA HIS A 74 -11.47 13.28 12.59
C HIS A 74 -11.67 11.77 12.44
N LEU A 75 -10.61 10.95 12.40
CA LEU A 75 -10.78 9.50 12.42
C LEU A 75 -10.00 8.83 13.55
N ASP A 76 -10.24 9.29 14.77
CA ASP A 76 -10.17 8.42 15.95
C ASP A 76 -11.12 8.92 17.04
N ALA A 77 -12.37 8.51 16.96
CA ALA A 77 -13.29 8.52 18.08
C ALA A 77 -13.98 7.17 18.12
N ARG A 78 -13.41 6.30 18.96
CA ARG A 78 -14.05 5.14 19.57
C ARG A 78 -15.58 5.29 19.61
N ARG A 79 -16.31 4.27 19.15
CA ARG A 79 -17.58 3.91 19.80
C ARG A 79 -17.36 2.66 20.66
N PRO A 80 -17.61 2.73 21.98
CA PRO A 80 -18.01 1.58 22.76
C PRO A 80 -19.51 1.27 22.53
N GLU A 81 -19.87 0.02 22.88
CA GLU A 81 -21.17 -0.69 22.80
C GLU A 81 -21.63 -1.13 21.40
#